data_AF-X0UGT9-F1
#
_entry.id   AF-X0UGT9-F1
#
_cell.length_a   1.000
_cell.length_b   1.000
_cell.length_c   1.000
_cell.angle_alpha   90.00
_cell.angle_beta   90.00
_cell.angle_gamma   90.00
#
_symmetry.space_group_name_H-M   'P 1'
#
loop_
_entity.id
_entity.type
_entity.pdbx_description
1 polymer ?
#
loop_
_entity_poly.entity_id
_entity_poly.type
_entity_poly.pdbx_seq_one_letter_code
_entity_poly.pdbx_strand_id
1 'polypeptide(L)' 'MEDPDPQEPQHIVDAISTLKLRYVVVTSVSRDDLPDGGAAHFARTIRAIHDYNRAIAVEV' A
#
# COMPACT_ATOMS: atom_id res chain seq x y z
N MET A 1 -11.20 -12.61 -13.13
CA MET A 1 -10.34 -11.53 -12.61
C MET A 1 -10.32 -11.67 -11.11
N GLU A 2 -9.15 -11.51 -10.50
CA GLU A 2 -8.89 -11.80 -9.10
C GLU A 2 -8.92 -10.50 -8.28
N ASP A 3 -9.59 -10.54 -7.13
CA ASP A 3 -9.62 -9.40 -6.21
C ASP A 3 -8.20 -9.12 -5.68
N PRO A 4 -7.83 -7.85 -5.42
CA PRO A 4 -6.58 -7.56 -4.73
C PRO A 4 -6.50 -8.29 -3.39
N ASP A 5 -5.33 -8.83 -3.04
CA ASP A 5 -5.12 -9.47 -1.74
C ASP A 5 -5.45 -8.48 -0.61
N PRO A 6 -6.43 -8.78 0.26
CA PRO A 6 -6.78 -7.88 1.35
C PRO A 6 -5.67 -7.73 2.40
N GLN A 7 -4.71 -8.66 2.46
CA GLN A 7 -3.56 -8.63 3.38
C GLN A 7 -2.32 -7.93 2.81
N GLU A 8 -2.29 -7.61 1.52
CA GLU A 8 -1.16 -6.93 0.87
C GLU A 8 -0.72 -5.64 1.60
N PRO A 9 -1.62 -4.75 2.09
CA PRO A 9 -1.22 -3.61 2.90
C PRO A 9 -0.38 -3.96 4.13
N GLN A 10 -0.71 -5.06 4.82
CA GLN A 10 0.01 -5.50 6.01
C GLN A 10 1.37 -6.11 5.64
N HIS A 11 1.43 -6.91 4.58
CA HIS A 11 2.70 -7.44 4.07
C HIS A 11 3.68 -6.32 3.69
N ILE A 12 3.18 -5.21 3.14
CA ILE A 12 3.99 -4.02 2.83
C ILE A 12 4.55 -3.39 4.12
N VAL A 13 3.73 -3.26 5.17
CA VAL A 13 4.20 -2.76 6.48
C VAL A 13 5.28 -3.65 7.07
N ASP A 14 5.11 -4.97 6.99
CA ASP A 14 6.09 -5.94 7.50
C ASP A 14 7.43 -5.82 6.74
N ALA A 15 7.38 -5.64 5.43
CA ALA A 15 8.56 -5.40 4.61
C ALA A 15 9.25 -4.08 4.96
N ILE A 16 8.49 -2.98 5.11
CA ILE A 16 9.00 -1.66 5.51
C ILE A 16 9.70 -1.73 6.87
N SER A 17 9.08 -2.41 7.84
CA SER A 17 9.63 -2.63 9.18
C SER A 17 10.92 -3.42 9.14
N THR A 18 10.94 -4.52 8.38
CA THR A 18 12.11 -5.40 8.22
C THR A 18 13.28 -4.67 7.57
N LEU A 19 13.01 -3.87 6.54
CA LEU A 19 14.02 -3.13 5.78
C LEU A 19 14.38 -1.77 6.41
N LYS A 20 13.67 -1.35 7.46
CA LYS A 20 13.85 -0.06 8.17
C LYS A 20 13.79 1.15 7.24
N LEU A 21 12.83 1.14 6.32
CA LEU A 21 12.66 2.20 5.33
C LEU A 21 12.09 3.48 5.97
N ARG A 22 12.50 4.64 5.44
CA ARG A 22 11.98 5.96 5.84
C ARG A 22 11.20 6.67 4.73
N TYR A 23 11.32 6.17 3.51
CA TYR A 23 10.66 6.68 2.31
C TYR A 23 10.24 5.48 1.47
N VAL A 24 9.00 5.49 0.98
CA VAL A 24 8.42 4.39 0.21
C VAL A 24 7.66 4.95 -0.98
N VAL A 25 7.90 4.38 -2.15
CA VAL A 25 7.09 4.63 -3.35
C VAL A 25 6.15 3.46 -3.52
N VAL A 26 4.84 3.74 -3.58
CA VAL A 26 3.80 2.73 -3.79
C VAL A 26 3.28 2.89 -5.21
N THR A 27 3.32 1.83 -6.00
CA THR A 27 2.84 1.83 -7.39
C THR A 27 1.99 0.59 -7.65
N SER A 28 1.17 0.61 -8.69
CA SER A 28 0.33 -0.54 -9.08
C SER A 28 0.25 -0.68 -10.60
N VAL A 29 -0.21 -1.85 -11.03
CA VAL A 29 -0.75 -2.01 -12.39
C VAL A 29 -2.09 -1.29 -12.53
N SER A 30 -2.50 -1.00 -13.76
CA SER A 30 -3.86 -0.51 -14.04
C SER A 30 -4.90 -1.55 -13.65
N ARG A 31 -5.90 -1.13 -12.86
CA ARG A 31 -7.03 -1.98 -12.43
C ARG A 31 -8.35 -1.50 -13.02
N ASP A 32 -8.38 -1.37 -14.35
CA ASP A 32 -9.59 -0.98 -15.10
C ASP A 32 -10.74 -1.99 -14.93
N ASP A 33 -10.43 -3.17 -14.39
CA ASP A 33 -11.39 -4.19 -14.00
C ASP A 33 -12.16 -3.87 -12.70
N LEU A 34 -11.63 -2.99 -11.85
CA LEU A 34 -12.26 -2.61 -10.59
C LEU A 34 -13.08 -1.32 -10.73
N PRO A 35 -14.25 -1.20 -10.07
CA PRO A 35 -15.08 0.00 -10.13
C PRO A 35 -14.39 1.29 -9.68
N ASP A 36 -13.41 1.19 -8.79
CA ASP A 36 -12.64 2.32 -8.25
C ASP A 36 -11.21 2.40 -8.82
N GLY A 37 -10.89 1.59 -9.83
CA GLY A 37 -9.54 1.53 -10.41
C GLY A 37 -8.45 1.10 -9.44
N GLY A 38 -8.78 0.53 -8.27
CA GLY A 38 -7.83 0.18 -7.21
C GLY A 38 -7.52 1.31 -6.22
N ALA A 39 -8.20 2.46 -6.31
CA ALA A 39 -7.96 3.60 -5.43
C ALA A 39 -8.14 3.28 -3.93
N ALA A 40 -9.13 2.45 -3.57
CA ALA A 40 -9.32 2.03 -2.19
C ALA A 40 -8.15 1.16 -1.69
N HIS A 41 -7.51 0.40 -2.57
CA HIS A 41 -6.34 -0.39 -2.22
C HIS A 41 -5.15 0.51 -1.86
N PHE A 42 -4.81 1.49 -2.70
CA PHE A 42 -3.79 2.50 -2.39
C PHE A 42 -4.06 3.19 -1.05
N ALA A 43 -5.30 3.63 -0.83
CA ALA A 43 -5.67 4.31 0.41
C ALA A 43 -5.51 3.41 1.64
N ARG A 44 -5.81 2.11 1.54
CA ARG A 44 -5.57 1.14 2.64
C ARG A 44 -4.07 0.95 2.89
N THR A 45 -3.26 0.81 1.85
CA THR A 45 -1.80 0.69 1.96
C THR A 45 -1.17 1.90 2.63
N ILE A 46 -1.50 3.11 2.19
CA ILE A 46 -0.97 4.36 2.78
C ILE A 46 -1.40 4.48 4.25
N ARG A 47 -2.65 4.14 4.58
CA ARG A 47 -3.12 4.15 5.98
C ARG A 47 -2.35 3.16 6.84
N ALA A 48 -2.18 1.92 6.38
CA ALA A 48 -1.42 0.91 7.11
C ALA A 48 0.02 1.35 7.39
N ILE A 49 0.69 1.97 6.40
CA ILE A 49 2.04 2.53 6.57
C ILE A 49 2.06 3.63 7.64
N HIS A 50 1.10 4.57 7.59
CA HIS A 50 1.04 5.66 8.56
C HIS A 50 0.58 5.25 9.95
N ASP A 51 -0.28 4.24 10.07
CA ASP A 51 -0.70 3.64 11.34
C ASP A 51 0.49 2.94 12.02
N TYR A 52 1.39 2.34 11.23
CA TYR A 52 2.66 1.81 11.72
C TYR A 52 3.65 2.92 12.10
N ASN A 53 3.91 3.86 11.19
CA ASN A 53 4.81 4.98 11.45
C ASN A 53 4.52 6.19 10.54
N ARG A 54 3.91 7.22 11.11
CA ARG A 54 3.55 8.47 10.43
C ARG A 54 4.73 9.32 9.94
N ALA A 55 5.96 9.02 10.37
CA ALA A 55 7.16 9.71 9.91
C ALA A 55 7.70 9.17 8.57
N ILE A 56 7.18 8.02 8.10
CA ILE A 56 7.56 7.47 6.80
C ILE A 56 6.87 8.30 5.71
N ALA A 57 7.66 8.85 4.80
CA ALA A 57 7.14 9.56 3.65
C ALA A 57 6.71 8.56 2.57
N VAL A 58 5.54 8.81 1.97
CA VAL A 58 4.94 7.95 0.95
C VAL A 58 4.70 8.75 -0.32
N GLU A 59 5.14 8.20 -1.44
CA GLU A 59 4.87 8.68 -2.81
C GLU A 59 4.01 7.66 -3.54
N VAL A 60 3.11 8.14 -4.39
CA VAL A 60 2.20 7.35 -5.23
C VAL A 60 2.17 7.89 -6.65
#